data_AF-A0A915JQK2-F1
#
_entry.id   AF-A0A915JQK2-F1
#
_cell.length_a   1.000
_cell.length_b   1.000
_cell.length_c   1.000
_cell.angle_alpha   90.00
_cell.angle_beta   90.00
_cell.angle_gamma   90.00
#
_symmetry.space_group_name_H-M   'P 1'
#
loop_
_entity.id
_entity.type
_entity.pdbx_description
1 polymer ?
#
loop_
_entity_poly.entity_id
_entity_poly.type
_entity_poly.pdbx_seq_one_letter_code
_entity_poly.pdbx_strand_id
1 'polypeptide(L)'
;MFSIQENKPVKFSCTILDEAQLNSELETLLPMKYGVEKLILFGSSKSEDKTIFPLKPNLAKHCNFGSLFQRLKLKSLLPVS
;
A
#
# COMPACT_ATOMS: atom_id res chain seq x y z
N MET A 1 -30.04 -32.43 2.24
CA MET A 1 -29.12 -31.99 1.16
C MET A 1 -28.61 -30.62 1.54
N PHE A 2 -27.36 -30.50 2.00
CA PHE A 2 -26.77 -29.18 2.29
C PHE A 2 -26.12 -28.68 1.01
N SER A 3 -26.75 -27.70 0.38
CA SER A 3 -26.15 -26.93 -0.71
C SER A 3 -24.96 -26.17 -0.15
N ILE A 4 -23.75 -26.49 -0.62
CA ILE A 4 -22.58 -25.64 -0.43
C ILE A 4 -22.92 -24.36 -1.19
N GLN A 5 -23.38 -23.32 -0.50
CA GLN A 5 -23.48 -21.99 -1.09
C GLN A 5 -22.05 -21.61 -1.46
N GLU A 6 -21.77 -21.53 -2.76
CA GLU A 6 -20.53 -20.96 -3.26
C GLU A 6 -20.36 -19.59 -2.62
N ASN A 7 -19.38 -19.47 -1.73
CA ASN A 7 -19.03 -18.22 -1.08
C ASN A 7 -18.57 -17.27 -2.19
N LYS A 8 -19.50 -16.44 -2.70
CA LYS A 8 -19.15 -15.37 -3.63
C LYS A 8 -18.04 -14.55 -2.97
N PRO A 9 -16.93 -14.30 -3.65
CA PRO A 9 -15.83 -13.54 -3.08
C PRO A 9 -16.36 -12.17 -2.66
N VAL A 10 -16.21 -11.84 -1.38
CA VAL A 10 -16.61 -10.54 -0.83
C VAL A 10 -15.78 -9.47 -1.53
N LYS A 11 -16.48 -8.50 -2.14
CA LYS A 11 -15.86 -7.35 -2.78
C LYS A 11 -15.88 -6.16 -1.82
N PHE A 12 -14.73 -5.52 -1.65
CA PHE A 12 -14.64 -4.26 -0.92
C PHE A 12 -14.46 -3.15 -1.94
N SER A 13 -15.46 -2.30 -2.17
CA SER A 13 -15.34 -1.18 -3.11
C SER A 13 -14.38 -0.10 -2.61
N CYS A 14 -14.20 0.01 -1.30
CA CYS A 14 -13.35 0.99 -0.64
C CYS A 14 -12.44 0.32 0.40
N THR A 15 -11.21 0.82 0.52
CA THR A 15 -10.28 0.47 1.60
C THR A 15 -9.63 1.73 2.14
N ILE A 16 -9.52 1.79 3.47
CA ILE A 16 -8.83 2.86 4.19
C ILE A 16 -7.65 2.21 4.92
N LEU A 17 -6.46 2.76 4.74
CA LEU A 17 -5.26 2.37 5.46
C LEU A 17 -4.78 3.55 6.28
N ASP A 18 -4.71 3.36 7.59
CA ASP A 18 -4.07 4.29 8.51
C ASP A 18 -2.58 3.95 8.62
N GLU A 19 -1.77 4.94 9.03
CA GLU A 19 -0.32 4.84 9.10
C GLU A 19 0.34 4.30 7.81
N ALA A 20 -0.21 4.63 6.65
CA ALA A 20 0.17 4.07 5.35
C ALA A 20 1.64 4.31 4.98
N GLN A 21 2.32 5.26 5.64
CA GLN A 21 3.75 5.49 5.50
C GLN A 21 4.62 4.34 6.02
N LEU A 22 4.09 3.50 6.91
CA LEU A 22 4.79 2.35 7.49
C LEU A 22 4.65 1.09 6.64
N ASN A 23 3.85 1.10 5.58
CA ASN A 23 3.67 -0.04 4.69
C ASN A 23 4.66 0.01 3.53
N SER A 24 5.12 -1.19 3.12
CA SER A 24 5.73 -1.30 1.81
C SER A 24 4.66 -1.08 0.74
N GLU A 25 5.06 -0.61 -0.44
CA GLU A 25 4.11 -0.42 -1.55
C GLU A 25 3.32 -1.70 -1.87
N LEU A 26 3.96 -2.87 -1.80
CA LEU A 26 3.30 -4.14 -2.04
C LEU A 26 2.23 -4.45 -0.98
N GLU A 27 2.51 -4.19 0.29
CA GLU A 27 1.54 -4.37 1.38
C GLU A 27 0.31 -3.47 1.19
N THR A 28 0.53 -2.21 0.79
CA THR A 28 -0.55 -1.26 0.50
C THR A 28 -1.48 -1.75 -0.62
N LEU A 29 -1.00 -2.58 -1.54
CA LEU A 29 -1.76 -3.10 -2.68
C LEU A 29 -2.46 -4.43 -2.43
N LEU A 30 -2.19 -5.13 -1.31
CA LEU A 30 -2.85 -6.40 -0.98
C LEU A 30 -4.39 -6.33 -0.98
N PRO A 31 -5.04 -5.26 -0.49
CA PRO A 31 -6.49 -5.15 -0.49
C PRO A 31 -7.10 -5.12 -1.91
N MET A 32 -6.34 -4.70 -2.93
CA MET A 32 -6.82 -4.59 -4.31
C MET A 32 -7.33 -5.92 -4.88
N LYS A 33 -6.84 -7.06 -4.36
CA LYS A 33 -7.31 -8.40 -4.75
C LYS A 33 -8.80 -8.64 -4.47
N TYR A 34 -9.42 -7.82 -3.63
CA TYR A 34 -10.84 -7.88 -3.28
C TYR A 34 -11.70 -6.89 -4.08
N GLY A 35 -11.22 -6.38 -5.22
CA GLY A 35 -12.02 -5.50 -6.09
C GLY A 35 -12.18 -4.08 -5.55
N VAL A 36 -11.15 -3.57 -4.89
CA VAL A 36 -11.10 -2.18 -4.39
C VAL A 36 -11.01 -1.20 -5.55
N GLU A 37 -11.99 -0.30 -5.62
CA GLU A 37 -12.06 0.79 -6.59
C GLU A 37 -11.56 2.11 -5.99
N LYS A 38 -11.68 2.26 -4.66
CA LYS A 38 -11.22 3.44 -3.92
C LYS A 38 -10.28 3.05 -2.78
N LEU A 39 -9.03 3.54 -2.85
CA LEU A 39 -8.03 3.37 -1.80
C LEU A 39 -7.73 4.72 -1.16
N ILE A 40 -7.94 4.83 0.16
CA ILE A 40 -7.66 6.04 0.94
C ILE A 40 -6.49 5.75 1.86
N LEU A 41 -5.43 6.55 1.75
CA LEU A 41 -4.21 6.39 2.53
C LEU A 41 -4.08 7.56 3.50
N PHE A 42 -4.17 7.27 4.79
CA PHE A 42 -3.86 8.21 5.87
C PHE A 42 -2.46 7.93 6.39
N GLY A 43 -1.72 9.00 6.62
CA GLY A 43 -0.35 8.88 7.08
C GLY A 43 0.33 10.22 7.30
N SER A 44 1.48 10.14 7.96
CA SER A 44 2.35 11.30 8.18
C SER A 44 3.59 11.19 7.30
N SER A 45 4.04 12.31 6.74
CA SER A 45 5.34 12.37 6.06
C SER A 45 6.50 12.74 6.99
N LYS A 46 6.24 12.82 8.30
CA LYS A 46 7.23 13.22 9.31
C LYS A 46 7.65 12.09 10.25
N SER A 47 6.95 10.95 10.23
CA SER A 47 7.37 9.78 11.00
C SER A 47 8.54 9.09 10.30
N GLU A 48 9.44 8.52 11.09
CA GLU A 48 10.60 7.77 10.61
C GLU A 48 10.17 6.70 9.59
N ASP A 49 10.98 6.56 8.53
CA ASP A 49 10.74 5.56 7.50
C ASP A 49 10.67 4.16 8.13
N LYS A 50 9.83 3.30 7.56
CA LYS A 50 9.72 1.91 7.97
C LYS A 50 11.12 1.28 8.12
N THR A 51 11.39 0.67 9.26
CA THR A 51 12.61 -0.13 9.44
C THR A 51 12.57 -1.33 8.50
N ILE A 52 13.43 -1.33 7.49
CA ILE A 52 13.56 -2.44 6.55
C ILE A 52 14.82 -3.21 6.91
N PHE A 53 14.71 -4.53 7.04
CA PHE A 53 15.83 -5.45 7.16
C PHE A 53 16.13 -6.03 5.77
N PRO A 54 16.96 -5.37 4.94
CA PRO A 54 17.22 -5.85 3.61
C PRO A 54 17.99 -7.18 3.68
N LEU A 55 17.50 -8.21 2.97
CA LEU A 55 18.16 -9.51 2.82
C LEU A 55 19.58 -9.40 2.22
N LYS A 56 19.90 -8.28 1.55
CA LYS A 56 21.24 -7.96 1.05
C LYS A 56 21.54 -6.48 1.29
N PRO A 57 22.73 -6.12 1.82
CA PRO A 57 23.06 -4.73 2.19
C PRO A 57 23.03 -3.75 1.00
N ASN A 58 23.25 -4.23 -0.23
CA ASN A 58 23.24 -3.40 -1.43
C ASN A 58 21.86 -3.26 -2.10
N LEU A 59 20.85 -4.06 -1.72
CA LEU A 59 19.49 -3.91 -2.28
C LEU A 59 18.88 -2.57 -1.86
N ALA A 60 19.27 -2.06 -0.69
CA ALA A 60 18.77 -0.79 -0.17
C ALA A 60 19.12 0.43 -1.00
N LYS A 61 20.18 0.35 -1.81
CA LYS A 61 20.59 1.45 -2.69
C LYS A 61 19.84 1.45 -4.02
N HIS A 62 19.22 0.33 -4.39
CA HIS A 62 18.58 0.14 -5.70
C HIS A 62 17.05 0.01 -5.61
N CYS A 63 16.52 -0.37 -4.45
CA CYS A 63 15.08 -0.44 -4.22
C CYS A 63 14.62 0.84 -3.55
N ASN A 64 13.73 1.58 -4.22
CA ASN A 64 13.06 2.72 -3.62
C ASN A 64 12.09 2.19 -2.56
N PHE A 65 12.52 2.22 -1.31
CA PHE A 65 11.85 1.59 -0.18
C PHE A 65 10.73 2.44 0.45
N GLY A 66 10.44 3.60 -0.15
CA GLY A 66 9.33 4.43 0.30
C GLY A 66 7.99 3.72 0.18
N SER A 67 7.09 4.04 1.09
CA SER A 67 5.69 3.64 0.99
C SER A 67 5.02 4.20 -0.27
N LEU A 68 3.93 3.56 -0.72
CA LEU A 68 3.10 4.11 -1.79
C LEU A 68 2.59 5.52 -1.43
N PHE A 69 2.27 5.75 -0.15
CA PHE A 69 1.87 7.04 0.39
C PHE A 69 2.92 8.13 0.11
N GLN A 70 4.19 7.87 0.45
CA GLN A 70 5.29 8.81 0.21
C GLN A 70 5.52 9.03 -1.29
N ARG A 71 5.48 7.97 -2.10
CA ARG A 71 5.67 8.06 -3.56
C ARG A 71 4.61 8.90 -4.25
N LEU A 72 3.34 8.75 -3.88
CA LEU A 72 2.23 9.53 -4.43
C LEU A 72 2.28 10.99 -3.95
N LYS A 73 2.64 11.22 -2.67
CA LYS A 73 2.82 12.57 -2.14
C LYS A 73 3.93 13.32 -2.89
N LEU A 74 5.09 12.69 -3.14
CA LEU A 74 6.18 13.29 -3.92
C LEU A 74 5.73 13.66 -5.34
N LYS A 75 4.94 12.81 -6.01
CA LYS A 75 4.39 13.13 -7.33
C LYS A 75 3.43 14.32 -7.32
N SER A 76 2.65 14.52 -6.25
CA SER A 76 1.77 15.69 -6.13
C SER A 76 2.53 17.02 -5.95
N LEU A 77 3.80 16.96 -5.55
CA LEU A 77 4.65 18.15 -5.33
C LEU A 77 5.51 18.53 -6.54
N LEU A 78 5.61 17.66 -7.54
CA LEU A 78 6.29 17.96 -8.80
C LEU A 78 5.27 18.59 -9.76
N PRO A 79 5.61 19.72 -10.44
CA PRO A 79 4.72 20.28 -11.44
C PRO A 79 4.48 19.24 -12.54
N VAL A 80 3.21 18.99 -12.82
CA VAL A 80 2.80 18.19 -13.99
C VAL A 80 3.28 18.98 -15.21
N SER A 81 4.24 18.42 -15.94
CA SER A 81 4.77 18.99 -17.18
C SER A 81 3.84 18.67 -18.34
#